data_AF-W9X0W7-F1
#
_entry.id   AF-W9X0W7-F1
#
_cell.length_a   1.000
_cell.length_b   1.000
_cell.length_c   1.000
_cell.angle_alpha   90.00
_cell.angle_beta   90.00
_cell.angle_gamma   90.00
#
_symmetry.space_group_name_H-M   'P 1'
#
loop_
_entity.id
_entity.type
_entity.pdbx_description
1 polymer ?
#
loop_
_entity_poly.entity_id
_entity_poly.type
_entity_poly.pdbx_seq_one_letter_code
_entity_poly.pdbx_strand_id
1 'polypeptide(L)' 'MDTVFQRLLRFIDQDGNTRYGEAGSITDPAELVGACIQIFEGSEPWDSGFRASSTHKVVKEVK' A
#
# COMPACT_ATOMS: atom_id res chain seq x y z
N MET A 1 3.76 17.30 -8.59
CA MET A 1 4.37 15.99 -8.92
C MET A 1 3.32 14.97 -8.62
N ASP A 2 2.68 14.45 -9.65
CA ASP A 2 1.68 13.38 -9.53
C ASP A 2 2.40 12.11 -9.09
N THR A 3 1.92 11.49 -8.00
CA THR A 3 2.47 10.23 -7.51
C THR A 3 2.08 9.14 -8.50
N VAL A 4 3.03 8.71 -9.33
CA VAL A 4 2.81 7.66 -10.33
C VAL A 4 2.96 6.31 -9.65
N PHE A 5 1.83 5.69 -9.30
CA PHE A 5 1.75 4.29 -8.88
C PHE A 5 1.15 3.45 -10.01
N GLN A 6 1.58 2.20 -10.13
CA GLN A 6 1.00 1.28 -11.11
C GLN A 6 -0.32 0.72 -10.58
N ARG A 7 -0.29 0.25 -9.33
CA ARG A 7 -1.44 -0.32 -8.65
C ARG A 7 -1.42 0.01 -7.17
N LEU A 8 -2.22 1.00 -6.81
CA LEU A 8 -2.47 1.34 -5.43
C LEU A 8 -3.32 0.27 -4.74
N LEU A 9 -2.81 -0.29 -3.65
CA LEU A 9 -3.49 -1.22 -2.78
C LEU A 9 -3.83 -0.55 -1.46
N ARG A 10 -5.09 -0.66 -1.03
CA ARG A 10 -5.49 -0.39 0.34
C ARG A 10 -5.52 -1.69 1.13
N PHE A 11 -4.88 -1.72 2.29
CA PHE A 11 -4.78 -2.95 3.09
C PHE A 11 -4.67 -2.67 4.58
N ILE A 12 -4.90 -3.70 5.39
CA ILE A 12 -4.62 -3.69 6.83
C ILE A 12 -3.26 -4.34 7.06
N ASP A 13 -2.37 -3.67 7.79
CA ASP A 13 -1.07 -4.23 8.16
C ASP A 13 -1.16 -5.18 9.38
N GLN A 14 -0.05 -5.82 9.74
CA GLN A 14 0.00 -6.71 10.91
C GLN A 14 -0.34 -6.01 12.24
N ASP A 15 -0.12 -4.70 12.31
CA ASP A 15 -0.43 -3.86 13.47
C ASP A 15 -1.92 -3.44 13.50
N GLY A 16 -2.71 -3.81 12.49
CA GLY A 16 -4.13 -3.47 12.37
C GLY A 16 -4.41 -2.10 11.77
N ASN A 17 -3.39 -1.40 11.27
CA ASN A 17 -3.55 -0.09 10.66
C ASN A 17 -3.97 -0.20 9.20
N THR A 18 -4.85 0.70 8.75
CA THR A 18 -5.11 0.87 7.31
C THR A 18 -3.94 1.59 6.67
N ARG A 19 -3.41 1.02 5.59
CA ARG A 19 -2.28 1.54 4.82
C ARG A 19 -2.61 1.54 3.34
N TYR A 20 -1.85 2.35 2.61
CA TYR A 20 -1.81 2.32 1.15
C TYR A 20 -0.41 1.88 0.71
N GLY A 21 -0.33 1.00 -0.28
CA GLY A 21 0.94 0.49 -0.80
C GLY A 21 0.88 0.20 -2.29
N GLU A 22 2.03 -0.06 -2.89
CA GLU A 22 2.16 -0.43 -4.31
C GLU A 22 2.17 -1.95 -4.44
N ALA A 23 1.15 -2.51 -5.09
CA ALA A 23 1.06 -3.95 -5.35
C ALA A 23 1.95 -4.39 -6.54
N GLY A 24 2.48 -3.44 -7.32
CA GLY A 24 3.29 -3.72 -8.50
C GLY A 24 2.50 -4.57 -9.49
N SER A 25 3.10 -5.71 -9.88
CA SER A 25 2.49 -6.65 -10.83
C SER A 25 1.58 -7.70 -10.18
N ILE A 26 1.45 -7.74 -8.85
CA ILE A 26 0.61 -8.73 -8.16
C ILE A 26 -0.86 -8.34 -8.38
N THR A 27 -1.60 -9.20 -9.07
CA THR A 27 -3.00 -8.94 -9.40
C THR A 27 -3.99 -9.74 -8.55
N ASP A 28 -3.56 -10.88 -8.01
CA ASP A 28 -4.38 -11.75 -7.18
C ASP A 28 -4.38 -11.28 -5.71
N PRO A 29 -5.54 -10.91 -5.13
CA PRO A 29 -5.64 -10.55 -3.72
C PRO A 29 -5.14 -11.64 -2.75
N ALA A 30 -5.22 -12.92 -3.10
CA ALA A 30 -4.73 -14.01 -2.27
C ALA A 30 -3.20 -14.01 -2.14
N GLU A 31 -2.49 -13.60 -3.19
CA GLU A 31 -1.03 -13.46 -3.19
C GLU A 31 -0.56 -12.20 -2.44
N LEU A 32 -1.43 -11.21 -2.28
CA LEU A 32 -1.11 -10.00 -1.53
C LEU A 32 -1.08 -10.27 -0.03
N VAL A 33 -1.91 -11.17 0.50
CA VAL A 33 -1.90 -11.49 1.93
C VAL A 33 -0.59 -12.19 2.30
N GLY A 34 0.17 -11.59 3.22
CA GLY A 34 1.50 -12.01 3.62
C GLY A 34 2.64 -11.38 2.80
N ALA A 35 2.34 -10.67 1.70
CA ALA A 35 3.33 -9.95 0.92
C ALA A 35 3.85 -8.73 1.68
N CYS A 36 5.16 -8.47 1.57
CA CYS A 36 5.80 -7.26 2.08
C CYS A 36 5.92 -6.25 0.95
N ILE A 37 5.13 -5.17 1.01
CA ILE A 37 5.07 -4.16 -0.04
C ILE A 37 5.46 -2.78 0.48
N GLN A 38 5.96 -1.94 -0.42
CA GLN A 38 6.26 -0.54 -0.14
C GLN A 38 4.95 0.20 0.17
N ILE A 39 4.95 1.03 1.20
CA ILE A 39 3.80 1.85 1.57
C ILE A 39 3.97 3.31 1.15
N PHE A 40 2.85 4.00 1.02
CA PHE A 40 2.79 5.45 0.88
C PHE A 40 2.66 6.11 2.25
N GLU A 41 3.32 7.24 2.43
CA GLU A 41 3.07 8.21 3.50
C GLU A 41 1.80 9.01 3.15
N GLY A 42 1.04 9.43 4.18
CA GLY A 42 -0.25 10.11 4.00
C GLY A 42 -1.44 9.23 4.38
N SER A 43 -2.57 9.87 4.70
CA SER A 43 -3.79 9.16 5.09
C SER A 43 -4.57 8.72 3.87
N GLU A 44 -4.65 9.55 2.83
CA GLU A 44 -5.41 9.28 1.62
C GLU A 44 -4.66 9.68 0.33
N PRO A 45 -4.97 9.06 -0.82
CA PRO A 45 -4.24 9.27 -2.07
C PRO A 45 -4.31 10.68 -2.65
N TRP A 46 -5.34 11.44 -2.29
CA TRP A 46 -5.53 12.83 -2.70
C TRP A 46 -4.93 13.84 -1.72
N ASP A 47 -4.35 13.39 -0.60
CA ASP A 47 -3.64 14.28 0.31
C ASP A 47 -2.38 14.83 -0.36
N SER A 48 -2.08 16.11 -0.13
CA SER A 48 -0.85 16.75 -0.63
C SER A 48 0.43 16.13 -0.08
N GLY A 49 0.33 15.37 1.03
CA GLY A 49 1.42 14.60 1.61
C GLY A 49 1.53 13.17 1.07
N PHE A 50 0.67 12.75 0.14
CA PHE A 50 0.62 11.36 -0.31
C PHE A 50 1.77 11.02 -1.26
N ARG A 51 2.75 10.27 -0.76
CA ARG A 51 3.97 9.95 -1.50
C ARG A 51 4.54 8.60 -1.11
N ALA A 52 5.27 7.98 -2.04
CA ALA A 52 5.93 6.72 -1.77
C ALA A 52 6.94 6.89 -0.62
N SER A 53 6.87 6.02 0.38
CA SER A 53 7.82 5.97 1.50
C SER A 53 8.87 4.90 1.24
N SER A 54 10.05 4.99 1.84
CA SER A 54 11.00 3.84 1.85
C SER A 54 10.56 2.72 2.80
N THR A 55 9.46 2.93 3.52
CA THR A 55 8.90 1.97 4.46
C THR A 55 8.16 0.85 3.74
N HIS A 56 8.30 -0.37 4.26
CA HIS A 56 7.57 -1.54 3.78
C HIS A 56 6.73 -2.13 4.92
N LYS A 57 5.57 -2.70 4.58
CA LYS A 57 4.69 -3.37 5.54
C LYS A 57 4.15 -4.67 4.93
N VAL A 58 3.91 -5.63 5.82
CA VAL A 58 3.27 -6.89 5.48
C VAL A 58 1.76 -6.69 5.44
N VAL A 59 1.15 -7.13 4.34
CA VAL A 59 -0.29 -7.13 4.16
C VAL A 59 -0.91 -8.25 4.99
N LYS A 60 -1.81 -7.90 5.91
CA LYS A 60 -2.61 -8.86 6.68
C LYS A 60 -3.95 -9.15 6.00
N GLU A 61 -4.60 -8.12 5.47
CA GLU A 61 -5.90 -8.20 4.82
C GLU A 61 -6.01 -7.13 3.73
N VAL A 62 -6.51 -7.50 2.55
CA VAL A 62 -6.80 -6.57 1.46
C VAL A 62 -8.20 -5.98 1.66
N LYS A 63 -8.35 -4.66 1.46
CA LYS A 63 -9.63 -3.95 1.55
C LYS A 63 -10.15 -3.45 0.22
#